data_AF-A0A974A2F8-F1
#
_entry.id   AF-A0A974A2F8-F1
#
_cell.length_a   1.000
_cell.length_b   1.000
_cell.length_c   1.000
_cell.angle_alpha   90.00
_cell.angle_beta   90.00
_cell.angle_gamma   90.00
#
_symmetry.space_group_name_H-M   'P 1'
#
loop_
_entity.id
_entity.type
_entity.pdbx_description
1 polymer ?
#
loop_
_entity_poly.entity_id
_entity_poly.type
_entity_poly.pdbx_seq_one_letter_code
_entity_poly.pdbx_strand_id
1 'polypeptide(L)'
;MLRGMRKASSNWLGKTIMAVVMGVLIVSFGIWGIADIFKGFGQSTFAKVGGTEISAEQFRQIYTDRLQQLGRQFGRPLTPDQARAFGIDRQVLQQTLAEAAMDEEARRMGLNVSDAEVLRQIYNDPNFKGLNNQFDPQRFQAMIRNYGYTEGRYIAEQRRVGLRRQIAGTISSGIEPPKSLVEALTRFQNEQRSIDYITLGAAQAGTIDPPSPEALAAYFEDHKVQFRAPEYRKISFVAITPEEIGKWETVSDEDAKKIFDERKDRLSTPEKREVSQIVFPDAGEAQAARGRIASGTSFDDIAKERNLNLADVNLGLVAKSAILDPAVGDAAFALPSGDVSQPVQGRFGVALVKVGKIEPGVTPSYESLAQQVKNEIASERARSKVAELRDKMEDERGGGASVIEAAQKLKLTPVTIDAIDRSGRLPNGQVATNIPRGLDVVSQAFNSDVGVDNDPIQFNNGYVWYDVLGITPSRERSLDEVRDQVEAKWREDQISAKLRAKATEIVQKLDGGAKLADEAASAGVKLETAANFNREASLPAVPAGVIAAAFRTAKDGDGQTSAAGGSQWVVFRVTNVTVPPVDFTSDAAKQLTEALRRSLSDEQVAQYVTKIESDIGVTINQAAFAQVTGANN
;
A
#
# COMPACT_ATOMS: atom_id res chain seq x y z
N MET A 1 46.81 -62.04 -31.14
CA MET A 1 45.78 -62.14 -30.08
C MET A 1 44.39 -62.56 -30.59
N LEU A 2 43.83 -61.95 -31.63
CA LEU A 2 42.46 -62.28 -32.12
C LEU A 2 42.25 -63.72 -32.65
N ARG A 3 43.29 -64.38 -33.20
CA ARG A 3 43.21 -65.80 -33.57
C ARG A 3 43.24 -66.76 -32.37
N GLY A 4 43.82 -66.35 -31.23
CA GLY A 4 43.80 -67.10 -29.98
C GLY A 4 42.42 -67.07 -29.30
N MET A 5 41.75 -65.91 -29.33
CA MET A 5 40.38 -65.75 -28.82
C MET A 5 39.35 -66.56 -29.63
N ARG A 6 39.53 -66.70 -30.95
CA ARG A 6 38.66 -67.50 -31.80
C ARG A 6 38.84 -69.02 -31.60
N LYS A 7 40.04 -69.48 -31.22
CA LYS A 7 40.29 -70.89 -30.89
C LYS A 7 39.76 -71.24 -29.49
N ALA A 8 39.86 -70.30 -28.54
CA ALA A 8 39.27 -70.43 -27.21
C ALA A 8 37.73 -70.46 -27.20
N SER A 9 37.05 -69.64 -28.03
CA SER A 9 35.57 -69.63 -28.12
C SER A 9 34.95 -70.80 -28.91
N SER A 10 35.79 -71.63 -29.55
CA SER A 10 35.34 -72.80 -30.32
C SER A 10 35.28 -74.10 -29.51
N ASN A 11 35.93 -74.15 -28.35
CA ASN A 11 35.94 -75.31 -27.47
C ASN A 11 34.89 -75.14 -26.36
N TRP A 12 34.22 -76.23 -25.95
CA TRP A 12 33.13 -76.20 -24.97
C TRP A 12 33.52 -75.44 -23.68
N LEU A 13 34.75 -75.61 -23.21
CA LEU A 13 35.27 -74.92 -22.03
C LEU A 13 35.25 -73.38 -22.18
N GLY A 14 35.62 -72.84 -23.33
CA GLY A 14 35.64 -71.39 -23.55
C GLY A 14 34.27 -70.78 -23.80
N LYS A 15 33.32 -71.54 -24.37
CA LYS A 15 31.90 -71.13 -24.41
C LYS A 15 31.29 -71.07 -23.01
N THR A 16 31.66 -72.02 -22.14
CA THR A 16 31.17 -72.07 -20.75
C THR A 16 31.72 -70.91 -19.93
N ILE A 17 33.02 -70.59 -20.06
CA ILE A 17 33.62 -69.43 -19.39
C ILE A 17 33.01 -68.11 -19.89
N MET A 18 32.79 -67.94 -21.19
CA MET A 18 32.10 -66.75 -21.73
C MET A 18 30.65 -66.65 -21.25
N ALA A 19 29.91 -67.77 -21.18
CA ALA A 19 28.54 -67.78 -20.68
C ALA A 19 28.49 -67.45 -19.17
N VAL A 20 29.47 -67.91 -18.39
CA VAL A 20 29.57 -67.58 -16.96
C VAL A 20 29.95 -66.11 -16.76
N VAL A 21 30.94 -65.59 -17.50
CA VAL A 21 31.33 -64.17 -17.41
C VAL A 21 30.21 -63.25 -17.88
N MET A 22 29.52 -63.59 -18.96
CA MET A 22 28.36 -62.82 -19.45
C MET A 22 27.17 -62.95 -18.48
N GLY A 23 26.94 -64.14 -17.91
CA GLY A 23 25.91 -64.35 -16.90
C GLY A 23 26.16 -63.55 -15.63
N VAL A 24 27.41 -63.53 -15.15
CA VAL A 24 27.81 -62.70 -13.99
C VAL A 24 27.69 -61.21 -14.35
N LEU A 25 28.02 -60.79 -15.58
CA LEU A 25 27.83 -59.41 -16.03
C LEU A 25 26.35 -59.01 -16.08
N ILE A 26 25.48 -59.85 -16.63
CA ILE A 26 24.03 -59.60 -16.70
C ILE A 26 23.42 -59.57 -15.30
N VAL A 27 23.82 -60.48 -14.42
CA VAL A 27 23.36 -60.52 -13.02
C VAL A 27 23.89 -59.35 -12.20
N SER A 28 25.13 -58.89 -12.45
CA SER A 28 25.68 -57.71 -11.77
C SER A 28 25.07 -56.39 -12.27
N PHE A 29 24.70 -56.29 -13.55
CA PHE A 29 23.86 -55.17 -14.04
C PHE A 29 22.42 -55.23 -13.49
N GLY A 30 21.87 -56.43 -13.27
CA GLY A 30 20.53 -56.61 -12.69
C GLY A 30 20.44 -56.31 -11.19
N ILE A 31 21.52 -56.50 -10.43
CA ILE A 31 21.53 -56.32 -8.96
C ILE A 31 22.01 -54.91 -8.54
N TRP A 32 22.78 -54.19 -9.39
CA TRP A 32 23.43 -52.94 -8.95
C TRP A 32 23.11 -51.67 -9.76
N GLY A 33 22.43 -51.74 -10.91
CA GLY A 33 22.41 -50.58 -11.83
C GLY A 33 21.10 -50.16 -12.49
N ILE A 34 20.01 -50.91 -12.37
CA ILE A 34 18.78 -50.63 -13.14
C ILE A 34 17.60 -50.18 -12.26
N ALA A 35 17.60 -50.42 -10.94
CA ALA A 35 16.50 -49.96 -10.09
C ALA A 35 16.47 -48.43 -9.84
N ASP A 36 17.61 -47.74 -9.91
CA ASP A 36 17.68 -46.28 -9.65
C ASP A 36 17.46 -45.42 -10.90
N ILE A 37 17.77 -45.92 -12.10
CA ILE A 37 17.49 -45.20 -13.36
C ILE A 37 15.98 -45.16 -13.66
N PHE A 38 15.22 -46.17 -13.22
CA PHE A 38 13.76 -46.19 -13.39
C PHE A 38 12.99 -45.44 -12.27
N LYS A 39 13.65 -44.98 -11.21
CA LYS A 39 13.06 -44.06 -10.21
C LYS A 39 13.25 -42.58 -10.54
N GLY A 40 14.22 -42.25 -11.41
CA GLY A 40 14.56 -40.88 -11.79
C GLY A 40 13.77 -40.30 -12.97
N PHE A 41 12.83 -41.06 -13.57
CA PHE A 41 12.01 -40.63 -14.71
C PHE A 41 10.52 -40.59 -14.37
N GLY A 42 10.19 -40.21 -13.13
CA GLY A 42 8.88 -39.69 -12.75
C GLY A 42 9.02 -38.18 -12.61
N GLN A 43 8.14 -37.42 -13.26
CA GLN A 43 7.97 -35.99 -12.99
C GLN A 43 8.05 -35.76 -11.48
N SER A 44 8.96 -34.89 -11.04
CA SER A 44 9.19 -34.63 -9.61
C SER A 44 7.91 -34.17 -8.96
N THR A 45 7.15 -35.13 -8.42
CA THR A 45 5.84 -34.88 -7.83
C THR A 45 6.08 -34.04 -6.59
N PHE A 46 5.56 -32.83 -6.66
CA PHE A 46 5.70 -31.82 -5.62
C PHE A 46 4.67 -32.05 -4.53
N ALA A 47 3.42 -32.24 -4.93
CA ALA A 47 2.34 -32.57 -4.02
C ALA A 47 1.36 -33.52 -4.69
N LYS A 48 0.66 -34.29 -3.88
CA LYS A 48 -0.44 -35.16 -4.30
C LYS A 48 -1.63 -34.88 -3.40
N VAL A 49 -2.77 -34.62 -4.02
CA VAL A 49 -4.05 -34.30 -3.38
C VAL A 49 -5.06 -35.32 -3.90
N GLY A 50 -5.33 -36.36 -3.11
CA GLY A 50 -6.07 -37.54 -3.57
C GLY A 50 -5.43 -38.18 -4.82
N GLY A 51 -6.18 -38.18 -5.92
CA GLY A 51 -5.73 -38.69 -7.22
C GLY A 51 -4.96 -37.67 -8.08
N THR A 52 -4.94 -36.39 -7.70
CA THR A 52 -4.32 -35.31 -8.47
C THR A 52 -2.87 -35.11 -8.05
N GLU A 53 -1.94 -35.23 -8.99
CA GLU A 53 -0.51 -34.98 -8.79
C GLU A 53 -0.13 -33.61 -9.35
N ILE A 54 0.61 -32.85 -8.55
CA ILE A 54 1.13 -31.52 -8.88
C ILE A 54 2.64 -31.67 -9.04
N SER A 55 3.17 -31.31 -10.20
CA SER A 55 4.62 -31.38 -10.45
C SER A 55 5.36 -30.16 -9.88
N ALA A 56 6.64 -30.33 -9.58
CA ALA A 56 7.48 -29.21 -9.11
C ALA A 56 7.58 -28.08 -10.14
N GLU A 57 7.55 -28.39 -11.43
CA GLU A 57 7.57 -27.38 -12.49
C GLU A 57 6.27 -26.57 -12.54
N GLN A 58 5.13 -27.25 -12.40
CA GLN A 58 3.83 -26.56 -12.33
C GLN A 58 3.77 -25.63 -11.12
N PHE A 59 4.21 -26.10 -9.94
CA PHE A 59 4.23 -25.27 -8.75
C PHE A 59 5.21 -24.09 -8.90
N ARG A 60 6.39 -24.33 -9.48
CA ARG A 60 7.36 -23.28 -9.78
C ARG A 60 6.74 -22.18 -10.64
N GLN A 61 6.03 -22.54 -11.70
CA GLN A 61 5.36 -21.57 -12.57
C GLN A 61 4.33 -20.74 -11.79
N ILE A 62 3.45 -21.39 -11.01
CA ILE A 62 2.45 -20.71 -10.18
C ILE A 62 3.12 -19.74 -9.20
N TYR A 63 4.20 -20.18 -8.55
CA TYR A 63 4.95 -19.37 -7.60
C TYR A 63 5.63 -18.17 -8.27
N THR A 64 6.30 -18.36 -9.40
CA THR A 64 6.96 -17.26 -10.14
C THR A 64 5.95 -16.25 -10.67
N ASP A 65 4.80 -16.70 -11.18
CA ASP A 65 3.75 -15.82 -11.69
C ASP A 65 3.17 -14.96 -10.56
N ARG A 66 2.99 -15.55 -9.38
CA ARG A 66 2.54 -14.83 -8.18
C ARG A 66 3.56 -13.78 -7.73
N LEU A 67 4.85 -14.11 -7.74
CA LEU A 67 5.90 -13.15 -7.39
C LEU A 67 5.98 -12.00 -8.39
N GLN A 68 5.83 -12.26 -9.69
CA GLN A 68 5.80 -11.20 -10.71
C GLN A 68 4.59 -10.28 -10.53
N GLN A 69 3.42 -10.83 -10.19
CA GLN A 69 2.22 -10.04 -9.92
C GLN A 69 2.41 -9.12 -8.71
N LEU A 70 2.91 -9.66 -7.60
CA LEU A 70 3.18 -8.88 -6.39
C LEU A 70 4.29 -7.86 -6.64
N GLY A 71 5.33 -8.22 -7.38
CA GLY A 71 6.41 -7.31 -7.73
C GLY A 71 5.93 -6.10 -8.53
N ARG A 72 4.97 -6.28 -9.45
CA ARG A 72 4.32 -5.15 -10.15
C ARG A 72 3.54 -4.23 -9.19
N GLN A 73 2.90 -4.78 -8.15
CA GLN A 73 2.18 -4.00 -7.15
C GLN A 73 3.13 -3.23 -6.21
N PHE A 74 4.25 -3.84 -5.84
CA PHE A 74 5.30 -3.21 -5.03
C PHE A 74 6.23 -2.30 -5.86
N GLY A 75 6.08 -2.25 -7.19
CA GLY A 75 6.94 -1.49 -8.09
C GLY A 75 8.36 -2.04 -8.24
N ARG A 76 8.65 -3.24 -7.72
CA ARG A 76 9.96 -3.90 -7.81
C ARG A 76 9.83 -5.43 -7.73
N PRO A 77 10.71 -6.22 -8.37
CA PRO A 77 10.74 -7.67 -8.20
C PRO A 77 10.99 -8.08 -6.74
N LEU A 78 10.31 -9.12 -6.26
CA LEU A 78 10.54 -9.71 -4.94
C LEU A 78 11.57 -10.84 -5.06
N THR A 79 12.59 -10.82 -4.21
CA THR A 79 13.55 -11.94 -4.12
C THR A 79 12.91 -13.15 -3.40
N PRO A 80 13.38 -14.38 -3.65
CA PRO A 80 12.88 -15.56 -2.95
C PRO A 80 12.97 -15.46 -1.42
N ASP A 81 14.03 -14.85 -0.89
CA ASP A 81 14.21 -14.67 0.56
C ASP A 81 13.20 -13.70 1.16
N GLN A 82 12.91 -12.59 0.47
CA GLN A 82 11.85 -11.66 0.87
C GLN A 82 10.49 -12.34 0.82
N ALA A 83 10.24 -13.13 -0.23
CA ALA A 83 8.99 -13.85 -0.38
C ALA A 83 8.74 -14.85 0.77
N ARG A 84 9.78 -15.58 1.19
CA ARG A 84 9.73 -16.47 2.36
C ARG A 84 9.55 -15.70 3.66
N ALA A 85 10.25 -14.58 3.84
CA ALA A 85 10.10 -13.73 5.03
C ALA A 85 8.67 -13.19 5.16
N PHE A 86 8.00 -12.92 4.03
CA PHE A 86 6.60 -12.51 3.99
C PHE A 86 5.60 -13.68 4.01
N GLY A 87 6.08 -14.94 4.00
CA GLY A 87 5.24 -16.14 4.01
C GLY A 87 4.48 -16.40 2.69
N ILE A 88 4.90 -15.78 1.59
CA ILE A 88 4.23 -15.88 0.28
C ILE A 88 4.32 -17.31 -0.27
N ASP A 89 5.46 -17.97 -0.08
CA ASP A 89 5.69 -19.37 -0.44
C ASP A 89 4.63 -20.31 0.18
N ARG A 90 4.36 -20.16 1.47
CA ARG A 90 3.35 -20.93 2.20
C ARG A 90 1.95 -20.58 1.73
N GLN A 91 1.66 -19.31 1.49
CA GLN A 91 0.36 -18.88 0.99
C GLN A 91 0.05 -19.50 -0.39
N VAL A 92 1.01 -19.48 -1.32
CA VAL A 92 0.87 -20.06 -2.66
C VAL A 92 0.71 -21.58 -2.59
N LEU A 93 1.46 -22.24 -1.72
CA LEU A 93 1.30 -23.67 -1.46
C LEU A 93 -0.13 -23.99 -1.00
N GLN A 94 -0.61 -23.32 0.04
CA GLN A 94 -1.96 -23.58 0.60
C GLN A 94 -3.05 -23.33 -0.44
N GLN A 95 -2.95 -22.25 -1.21
CA GLN A 95 -3.90 -21.99 -2.30
C GLN A 95 -3.86 -23.09 -3.37
N THR A 96 -2.68 -23.55 -3.76
CA THR A 96 -2.51 -24.58 -4.78
C THR A 96 -3.11 -25.92 -4.35
N LEU A 97 -2.90 -26.29 -3.09
CA LEU A 97 -3.49 -27.51 -2.50
C LEU A 97 -5.01 -27.41 -2.41
N ALA A 98 -5.53 -26.28 -1.94
CA ALA A 98 -6.96 -26.02 -1.84
C ALA A 98 -7.66 -26.10 -3.20
N GLU A 99 -7.06 -25.52 -4.24
CA GLU A 99 -7.59 -25.58 -5.61
C GLU A 99 -7.59 -27.02 -6.14
N ALA A 100 -6.51 -27.77 -5.93
CA ALA A 100 -6.42 -29.17 -6.33
C ALA A 100 -7.42 -30.06 -5.55
N ALA A 101 -7.64 -29.78 -4.27
CA ALA A 101 -8.60 -30.49 -3.44
C ALA A 101 -10.04 -30.28 -3.94
N MET A 102 -10.41 -29.03 -4.25
CA MET A 102 -11.73 -28.74 -4.83
C MET A 102 -11.90 -29.33 -6.22
N ASP A 103 -10.85 -29.35 -7.05
CA ASP A 103 -10.88 -30.00 -8.37
C ASP A 103 -11.04 -31.52 -8.28
N GLU A 104 -10.37 -32.17 -7.32
CA GLU A 104 -10.53 -33.60 -7.03
C GLU A 104 -11.95 -33.90 -6.56
N GLU A 105 -12.48 -33.08 -5.64
CA GLU A 105 -13.82 -33.26 -5.10
C GLU A 105 -14.89 -33.08 -6.18
N ALA A 106 -14.74 -32.08 -7.05
CA ALA A 106 -15.60 -31.90 -8.22
C ALA A 106 -15.62 -33.14 -9.11
N ARG A 107 -14.44 -33.75 -9.34
CA ARG A 107 -14.31 -34.98 -10.13
C ARG A 107 -14.96 -36.18 -9.44
N ARG A 108 -14.77 -36.33 -8.12
CA ARG A 108 -15.36 -37.41 -7.31
C ARG A 108 -16.89 -37.35 -7.31
N MET A 109 -17.45 -36.14 -7.28
CA MET A 109 -18.89 -35.89 -7.38
C MET A 109 -19.43 -35.96 -8.82
N GLY A 110 -18.57 -36.11 -9.84
CA GLY A 110 -18.98 -36.13 -11.24
C GLY A 110 -19.51 -34.80 -11.77
N LEU A 111 -19.09 -33.67 -11.17
CA LEU A 111 -19.54 -32.33 -11.56
C LEU A 111 -18.79 -31.85 -12.81
N ASN A 112 -19.51 -31.20 -13.73
CA ASN A 112 -18.94 -30.59 -14.93
C ASN A 112 -19.74 -29.35 -15.34
N VAL A 113 -19.10 -28.43 -16.06
CA VAL A 113 -19.75 -27.25 -16.66
C VAL A 113 -19.80 -27.44 -18.17
N SER A 114 -20.97 -27.20 -18.76
CA SER A 114 -21.17 -27.33 -20.21
C SER A 114 -20.37 -26.28 -21.00
N ASP A 115 -19.93 -26.63 -22.21
CA ASP A 115 -19.21 -25.71 -23.09
C ASP A 115 -20.00 -24.44 -23.37
N ALA A 116 -21.32 -24.56 -23.55
CA ALA A 116 -22.22 -23.43 -23.76
C ALA A 116 -22.21 -22.44 -22.60
N GLU A 117 -22.14 -22.93 -21.36
CA GLU A 117 -22.05 -22.08 -20.17
C GLU A 117 -20.69 -21.38 -20.07
N VAL A 118 -19.58 -22.09 -20.34
CA VAL A 118 -18.25 -21.46 -20.35
C VAL A 118 -18.17 -20.37 -21.42
N LEU A 119 -18.68 -20.62 -22.63
CA LEU A 119 -18.74 -19.63 -23.70
C LEU A 119 -19.63 -18.44 -23.33
N ARG A 120 -20.78 -18.69 -22.69
CA ARG A 120 -21.67 -17.64 -22.20
C ARG A 120 -20.96 -16.75 -21.19
N GLN A 121 -20.14 -17.30 -20.30
CA GLN A 121 -19.34 -16.52 -19.35
C GLN A 121 -18.29 -15.67 -20.07
N ILE A 122 -17.57 -16.24 -21.03
CA ILE A 122 -16.55 -15.53 -21.83
C ILE A 122 -17.19 -14.38 -22.63
N TYR A 123 -18.31 -14.61 -23.30
CA TYR A 123 -18.99 -13.57 -24.09
C TYR A 123 -19.57 -12.43 -23.23
N ASN A 124 -19.89 -12.70 -21.97
CA ASN A 124 -20.42 -11.69 -21.06
C ASN A 124 -19.34 -10.96 -20.25
N ASP A 125 -18.09 -11.43 -20.27
CA ASP A 125 -16.97 -10.79 -19.57
C ASP A 125 -16.71 -9.38 -20.15
N PRO A 126 -16.83 -8.30 -19.35
CA PRO A 126 -16.56 -6.94 -19.80
C PRO A 126 -15.15 -6.72 -20.35
N ASN A 127 -14.17 -7.50 -19.90
CA ASN A 127 -12.79 -7.39 -20.36
C ASN A 127 -12.60 -7.79 -21.83
N PHE A 128 -13.54 -8.58 -22.37
CA PHE A 128 -13.53 -9.04 -23.75
C PHE A 128 -14.51 -8.27 -24.63
N LYS A 129 -15.12 -7.19 -24.12
CA LYS A 129 -16.04 -6.36 -24.90
C LYS A 129 -15.32 -5.19 -25.59
N GLY A 130 -15.75 -4.87 -26.81
CA GLY A 130 -15.31 -3.71 -27.57
C GLY A 130 -16.03 -2.42 -27.13
N LEU A 131 -15.76 -1.31 -27.83
CA LEU A 131 -16.38 0.00 -27.58
C LEU A 131 -17.92 -0.01 -27.72
N ASN A 132 -18.46 -0.98 -28.46
CA ASN A 132 -19.89 -1.21 -28.65
C ASN A 132 -20.52 -2.12 -27.58
N ASN A 133 -19.78 -2.48 -26.52
CA ASN A 133 -20.20 -3.39 -25.46
C ASN A 133 -20.56 -4.82 -25.97
N GLN A 134 -20.05 -5.23 -27.13
CA GLN A 134 -20.16 -6.60 -27.66
C GLN A 134 -18.82 -7.33 -27.58
N PHE A 135 -18.84 -8.65 -27.55
CA PHE A 135 -17.63 -9.47 -27.54
C PHE A 135 -16.73 -9.18 -28.75
N ASP A 136 -15.45 -8.93 -28.50
CA ASP A 136 -14.43 -8.67 -29.51
C ASP A 136 -13.43 -9.84 -29.54
N PRO A 137 -13.46 -10.70 -30.58
CA PRO A 137 -12.55 -11.83 -30.71
C PRO A 137 -11.06 -11.44 -30.77
N GLN A 138 -10.73 -10.28 -31.36
CA GLN A 138 -9.34 -9.84 -31.45
C GLN A 138 -8.82 -9.42 -30.08
N ARG A 139 -9.64 -8.70 -29.31
CA ARG A 139 -9.33 -8.33 -27.93
C ARG A 139 -9.18 -9.55 -27.04
N PHE A 140 -10.10 -10.52 -27.14
CA PHE A 140 -10.01 -11.79 -26.42
C PHE A 140 -8.70 -12.51 -26.71
N GLN A 141 -8.37 -12.73 -28.00
CA GLN A 141 -7.15 -13.41 -28.40
C GLN A 141 -5.88 -12.66 -27.98
N ALA A 142 -5.85 -11.35 -28.13
CA ALA A 142 -4.72 -10.53 -27.68
C ALA A 142 -4.52 -10.66 -26.17
N MET A 143 -5.61 -10.65 -25.40
CA MET A 143 -5.53 -10.70 -23.95
C MET A 143 -5.05 -12.05 -23.44
N ILE A 144 -5.63 -13.16 -23.89
CA ILE A 144 -5.21 -14.48 -23.43
C ILE A 144 -3.77 -14.81 -23.85
N ARG A 145 -3.32 -14.32 -25.02
CA ARG A 145 -1.92 -14.47 -25.47
C ARG A 145 -0.95 -13.69 -24.59
N ASN A 146 -1.32 -12.48 -24.16
CA ASN A 146 -0.50 -11.70 -23.23
C ASN A 146 -0.34 -12.40 -21.86
N TYR A 147 -1.32 -13.23 -21.47
CA TYR A 147 -1.24 -14.07 -20.27
C TYR A 147 -0.69 -15.49 -20.54
N GLY A 148 -0.18 -15.77 -21.74
CA GLY A 148 0.45 -17.05 -22.07
C GLY A 148 -0.52 -18.23 -22.26
N TYR A 149 -1.81 -17.98 -22.46
CA TYR A 149 -2.82 -19.01 -22.69
C TYR A 149 -3.04 -19.29 -24.19
N THR A 150 -3.28 -20.55 -24.51
CA THR A 150 -4.01 -20.94 -25.72
C THR A 150 -5.51 -20.89 -25.44
N GLU A 151 -6.34 -20.75 -26.47
CA GLU A 151 -7.80 -20.70 -26.32
C GLU A 151 -8.35 -21.96 -25.61
N GLY A 152 -7.93 -23.15 -26.05
CA GLY A 152 -8.35 -24.41 -25.43
C GLY A 152 -7.92 -24.53 -23.96
N ARG A 153 -6.70 -24.10 -23.62
CA ARG A 153 -6.23 -24.07 -22.23
C ARG A 153 -7.05 -23.07 -21.40
N TYR A 154 -7.32 -21.88 -21.94
CA TYR A 154 -8.12 -20.88 -21.27
C TYR A 154 -9.54 -21.37 -20.97
N ILE A 155 -10.21 -22.00 -21.95
CA ILE A 155 -11.55 -22.59 -21.76
C ILE A 155 -11.53 -23.69 -20.69
N ALA A 156 -10.50 -24.54 -20.68
CA ALA A 156 -10.35 -25.58 -19.67
C ALA A 156 -10.17 -24.98 -18.25
N GLU A 157 -9.37 -23.92 -18.12
CA GLU A 157 -9.21 -23.22 -16.84
C GLU A 157 -10.50 -22.52 -16.39
N GLN A 158 -11.21 -21.83 -17.30
CA GLN A 158 -12.50 -21.22 -16.97
C GLN A 158 -13.52 -22.25 -16.48
N ARG A 159 -13.51 -23.46 -17.06
CA ARG A 159 -14.35 -24.56 -16.59
C ARG A 159 -14.02 -24.97 -15.16
N ARG A 160 -12.75 -25.15 -14.83
CA ARG A 160 -12.30 -25.52 -13.48
C ARG A 160 -12.64 -24.42 -12.46
N VAL A 161 -12.35 -23.16 -12.79
CA VAL A 161 -12.70 -22.00 -11.96
C VAL A 161 -14.21 -21.90 -11.76
N GLY A 162 -15.00 -22.12 -12.81
CA GLY A 162 -16.46 -22.13 -12.75
C GLY A 162 -17.00 -23.21 -11.81
N LEU A 163 -16.45 -24.43 -11.89
CA LEU A 163 -16.80 -25.52 -10.97
C LEU A 163 -16.46 -25.19 -9.52
N ARG A 164 -15.22 -24.73 -9.25
CA ARG A 164 -14.82 -24.33 -7.90
C ARG A 164 -15.71 -23.22 -7.35
N ARG A 165 -16.04 -22.22 -8.18
CA ARG A 165 -16.97 -21.14 -7.81
C ARG A 165 -18.37 -21.66 -7.51
N GLN A 166 -18.87 -22.62 -8.29
CA GLN A 166 -20.17 -23.23 -8.06
C GLN A 166 -20.20 -24.03 -6.75
N ILE A 167 -19.16 -24.80 -6.46
CA ILE A 167 -19.01 -25.54 -5.20
C ILE A 167 -18.96 -24.55 -4.03
N ALA A 168 -18.03 -23.60 -4.07
CA ALA A 168 -17.86 -22.59 -3.02
C ALA A 168 -19.15 -21.78 -2.79
N GLY A 169 -19.80 -21.32 -3.87
CA GLY A 169 -21.04 -20.57 -3.82
C GLY A 169 -22.24 -21.37 -3.32
N THR A 170 -22.24 -22.70 -3.52
CA THR A 170 -23.29 -23.58 -2.96
C THR A 170 -23.09 -23.76 -1.46
N ILE A 171 -21.85 -23.91 -1.01
CA ILE A 171 -21.49 -24.08 0.40
C ILE A 171 -21.73 -22.80 1.19
N SER A 172 -21.43 -21.65 0.61
CA SER A 172 -21.66 -20.36 1.24
C SER A 172 -23.08 -19.81 1.04
N SER A 173 -23.92 -20.51 0.26
CA SER A 173 -25.28 -20.07 -0.04
C SER A 173 -26.12 -19.98 1.24
N GLY A 174 -26.80 -18.85 1.42
CA GLY A 174 -27.70 -18.64 2.55
C GLY A 174 -27.01 -18.39 3.90
N ILE A 175 -25.69 -18.23 3.92
CA ILE A 175 -24.99 -17.74 5.13
C ILE A 175 -25.42 -16.30 5.37
N GLU A 176 -26.10 -16.11 6.49
CA GLU A 176 -26.48 -14.79 6.97
C GLU A 176 -25.86 -14.56 8.35
N PRO A 177 -25.09 -13.48 8.54
CA PRO A 177 -24.58 -13.14 9.86
C PRO A 177 -25.73 -13.02 10.87
N PRO A 178 -25.62 -13.63 12.06
CA PRO A 178 -26.63 -13.46 13.10
C PRO A 178 -26.84 -11.99 13.42
N LYS A 179 -28.10 -11.54 13.53
CA LYS A 179 -28.41 -10.15 13.89
C LYS A 179 -27.72 -9.72 15.18
N SER A 180 -27.60 -10.63 16.15
CA SER A 180 -26.90 -10.41 17.41
C SER A 180 -25.40 -10.15 17.23
N LEU A 181 -24.75 -10.77 16.23
CA LEU A 181 -23.34 -10.53 15.91
C LEU A 181 -23.16 -9.13 15.30
N VAL A 182 -24.01 -8.78 14.32
CA VAL A 182 -24.02 -7.44 13.71
C VAL A 182 -24.29 -6.39 14.77
N GLU A 183 -25.26 -6.62 15.66
CA GLU A 183 -25.59 -5.72 16.75
C GLU A 183 -24.42 -5.55 17.72
N ALA A 184 -23.81 -6.65 18.18
CA ALA A 184 -22.69 -6.61 19.13
C ALA A 184 -21.50 -5.82 18.57
N LEU A 185 -21.13 -6.06 17.31
CA LEU A 185 -20.03 -5.35 16.67
C LEU A 185 -20.35 -3.87 16.42
N THR A 186 -21.57 -3.57 15.94
CA THR A 186 -22.00 -2.18 15.74
C THR A 186 -22.01 -1.41 17.07
N ARG A 187 -22.53 -2.01 18.13
CA ARG A 187 -22.55 -1.42 19.48
C ARG A 187 -21.15 -1.22 20.02
N PHE A 188 -20.24 -2.17 19.78
CA PHE A 188 -18.85 -2.06 20.21
C PHE A 188 -18.10 -0.92 19.49
N GLN A 189 -18.26 -0.81 18.17
CA GLN A 189 -17.62 0.23 17.36
C GLN A 189 -18.19 1.62 17.63
N ASN A 190 -19.50 1.71 17.81
CA ASN A 190 -20.20 2.97 18.02
C ASN A 190 -20.41 3.35 19.49
N GLU A 191 -19.91 2.55 20.44
CA GLU A 191 -19.83 2.95 21.83
C GLU A 191 -19.08 4.29 21.91
N GLN A 192 -19.74 5.29 22.46
CA GLN A 192 -19.22 6.62 22.65
C GLN A 192 -18.93 6.85 24.13
N ARG A 193 -17.84 7.55 24.40
CA ARG A 193 -17.45 7.93 25.76
C ARG A 193 -17.22 9.41 25.86
N SER A 194 -17.48 9.91 27.06
CA SER A 194 -17.06 11.24 27.49
C SER A 194 -16.14 11.08 28.68
N ILE A 195 -15.08 11.88 28.72
CA ILE A 195 -14.13 11.94 29.82
C ILE A 195 -13.91 13.38 30.24
N ASP A 196 -13.70 13.57 31.53
CA ASP A 196 -12.98 14.73 32.06
C ASP A 196 -11.55 14.29 32.32
N TYR A 197 -10.57 15.12 31.99
CA TYR A 197 -9.16 14.76 32.12
C TYR A 197 -8.28 15.95 32.47
N ILE A 198 -7.13 15.64 33.04
CA ILE A 198 -6.04 16.58 33.31
C ILE A 198 -4.74 16.02 32.73
N THR A 199 -3.88 16.91 32.27
CA THR A 199 -2.56 16.56 31.75
C THR A 199 -1.49 17.08 32.69
N LEU A 200 -0.71 16.17 33.28
CA LEU A 200 0.46 16.47 34.08
C LEU A 200 1.68 16.54 33.15
N GLY A 201 2.36 17.69 33.11
CA GLY A 201 3.59 17.89 32.36
C GLY A 201 4.81 17.99 33.26
N ALA A 202 5.99 18.23 32.68
CA ALA A 202 7.26 18.29 33.43
C ALA A 202 7.24 19.23 34.65
N ALA A 203 6.48 20.33 34.61
CA ALA A 203 6.31 21.23 35.75
C ALA A 203 5.72 20.53 36.99
N GLN A 204 4.84 19.54 36.79
CA GLN A 204 4.21 18.78 37.86
C GLN A 204 5.10 17.67 38.44
N ALA A 205 6.22 17.34 37.77
CA ALA A 205 7.23 16.41 38.29
C ALA A 205 8.12 17.04 39.38
N GLY A 206 8.09 18.37 39.51
CA GLY A 206 8.98 19.12 40.40
C GLY A 206 10.43 19.12 39.93
N THR A 207 11.33 19.52 40.82
CA THR A 207 12.77 19.54 40.53
C THR A 207 13.30 18.11 40.36
N ILE A 208 14.08 17.89 39.31
CA ILE A 208 14.87 16.68 39.12
C ILE A 208 16.32 17.08 39.38
N ASP A 209 16.87 16.61 40.49
CA ASP A 209 18.26 16.84 40.82
C ASP A 209 19.16 16.11 39.79
N PRO A 210 20.35 16.66 39.47
CA PRO A 210 21.30 15.98 38.60
C PRO A 210 21.62 14.56 39.13
N PRO A 211 21.78 13.56 38.24
CA PRO A 211 22.11 12.21 38.67
C PRO A 211 23.49 12.20 39.34
N SER A 212 23.63 11.39 40.39
CA SER A 212 24.97 11.10 40.92
C SER A 212 25.80 10.34 39.87
N PRO A 213 27.14 10.41 39.92
CA PRO A 213 27.99 9.64 39.01
C PRO A 213 27.65 8.13 39.00
N GLU A 214 27.33 7.57 40.15
CA GLU A 214 26.96 6.17 40.32
C GLU A 214 25.59 5.86 39.70
N ALA A 215 24.60 6.75 39.90
CA ALA A 215 23.28 6.60 39.31
C ALA A 215 23.32 6.69 37.78
N LEU A 216 24.11 7.61 37.24
CA LEU A 216 24.29 7.76 35.80
C LEU A 216 25.02 6.57 35.18
N ALA A 217 26.05 6.05 35.87
CA ALA A 217 26.75 4.85 35.44
C ALA A 217 25.84 3.61 35.46
N ALA A 218 25.07 3.39 36.53
CA ALA A 218 24.12 2.29 36.60
C ALA A 218 23.05 2.38 35.50
N TYR A 219 22.51 3.59 35.28
CA TYR A 219 21.52 3.80 34.22
C TYR A 219 22.09 3.52 32.83
N PHE A 220 23.34 3.96 32.56
CA PHE A 220 24.02 3.65 31.32
C PHE A 220 24.24 2.15 31.13
N GLU A 221 24.70 1.44 32.16
CA GLU A 221 24.89 -0.02 32.14
C GLU A 221 23.59 -0.76 31.82
N ASP A 222 22.48 -0.39 32.46
CA ASP A 222 21.16 -0.99 32.24
C ASP A 222 20.57 -0.71 30.85
N HIS A 223 20.98 0.40 30.21
CA HIS A 223 20.44 0.86 28.93
C HIS A 223 21.49 0.86 27.80
N LYS A 224 22.59 0.12 27.97
CA LYS A 224 23.74 0.10 27.04
C LYS A 224 23.36 -0.01 25.58
N VAL A 225 22.38 -0.85 25.26
CA VAL A 225 21.91 -1.09 23.88
C VAL A 225 21.40 0.18 23.22
N GLN A 226 20.71 1.05 23.96
CA GLN A 226 20.14 2.31 23.44
C GLN A 226 21.22 3.36 23.14
N PHE A 227 22.37 3.26 23.80
CA PHE A 227 23.49 4.21 23.68
C PHE A 227 24.64 3.68 22.82
N ARG A 228 24.50 2.51 22.19
CA ARG A 228 25.48 2.00 21.23
C ARG A 228 25.62 2.98 20.06
N ALA A 229 26.84 3.12 19.55
CA ALA A 229 27.03 3.75 18.26
C ALA A 229 26.35 2.85 17.21
N PRO A 230 25.42 3.37 16.38
CA PRO A 230 24.90 2.61 15.26
C PRO A 230 26.03 2.31 14.26
N GLU A 231 25.76 1.42 13.32
CA GLU A 231 26.61 1.29 12.14
C GLU A 231 26.52 2.60 11.33
N TYR A 232 27.67 3.13 10.93
CA TYR A 232 27.75 4.26 10.02
C TYR A 232 28.35 3.82 8.69
N ARG A 233 27.88 4.40 7.60
CA ARG A 233 28.48 4.22 6.27
C ARG A 233 29.05 5.52 5.77
N LYS A 234 30.24 5.44 5.16
CA LYS A 234 30.78 6.50 4.33
C LYS A 234 30.27 6.27 2.92
N ILE A 235 29.54 7.22 2.37
CA ILE A 235 28.92 7.08 1.05
C ILE A 235 29.33 8.24 0.16
N SER A 236 29.40 7.97 -1.15
CA SER A 236 29.44 9.01 -2.16
C SER A 236 28.40 8.75 -3.21
N PHE A 237 27.77 9.79 -3.73
CA PHE A 237 26.81 9.65 -4.81
C PHE A 237 26.87 10.84 -5.78
N VAL A 238 26.37 10.64 -6.99
CA VAL A 238 26.17 11.70 -7.98
C VAL A 238 24.78 11.54 -8.57
N ALA A 239 24.04 12.64 -8.60
CA ALA A 239 22.74 12.70 -9.26
C ALA A 239 22.90 13.30 -10.66
N ILE A 240 22.24 12.67 -11.63
CA ILE A 240 22.15 13.13 -13.01
C ILE A 240 20.66 13.24 -13.32
N THR A 241 20.09 14.38 -12.95
CA THR A 241 18.68 14.70 -13.14
C THR A 241 18.49 15.81 -14.17
N PRO A 242 17.34 15.90 -14.85
CA PRO A 242 17.05 17.01 -15.75
C PRO A 242 17.13 18.39 -15.08
N GLU A 243 16.81 18.46 -13.78
CA GLU A 243 16.86 19.70 -12.99
C GLU A 243 18.31 20.15 -12.74
N GLU A 244 19.20 19.24 -12.37
CA GLU A 244 20.62 19.55 -12.12
C GLU A 244 21.40 19.85 -13.42
N ILE A 245 21.01 19.20 -14.52
CA ILE A 245 21.66 19.37 -15.83
C ILE A 245 21.07 20.58 -16.58
N GLY A 246 19.80 20.91 -16.34
CA GLY A 246 19.08 21.98 -17.02
C GLY A 246 19.58 23.37 -16.64
N LYS A 247 20.21 24.07 -17.59
CA LYS A 247 20.63 25.46 -17.40
C LYS A 247 19.51 26.41 -17.78
N TRP A 248 18.58 26.64 -16.87
CA TRP A 248 17.42 27.50 -17.13
C TRP A 248 17.80 28.94 -17.53
N GLU A 249 18.97 29.45 -17.10
CA GLU A 249 19.44 30.78 -17.52
C GLU A 249 19.76 30.86 -19.03
N THR A 250 19.97 29.71 -19.68
CA THR A 250 20.23 29.64 -21.12
C THR A 250 18.96 29.58 -21.97
N VAL A 251 17.78 29.45 -21.36
CA VAL A 251 16.50 29.50 -22.05
C VAL A 251 16.13 30.97 -22.31
N SER A 252 15.95 31.33 -23.58
CA SER A 252 15.59 32.69 -23.98
C SER A 252 14.19 33.06 -23.45
N ASP A 253 13.97 34.35 -23.19
CA ASP A 253 12.64 34.84 -22.83
C ASP A 253 11.62 34.66 -23.96
N GLU A 254 12.07 34.65 -25.21
CA GLU A 254 11.22 34.42 -26.37
C GLU A 254 10.66 33.00 -26.39
N ASP A 255 11.51 31.98 -26.18
CA ASP A 255 11.10 30.58 -26.10
C ASP A 255 10.15 30.35 -24.92
N ALA A 256 10.47 30.95 -23.76
CA ALA A 256 9.67 30.81 -22.56
C ALA A 256 8.29 31.48 -22.70
N LYS A 257 8.22 32.67 -23.30
CA LYS A 257 6.94 33.34 -23.61
C LYS A 257 6.08 32.51 -24.55
N LYS A 258 6.67 31.96 -25.61
CA LYS A 258 5.95 31.09 -26.55
C LYS A 258 5.29 29.90 -25.85
N ILE A 259 6.04 29.18 -25.01
CA ILE A 259 5.51 28.04 -24.26
C ILE A 259 4.46 28.47 -23.22
N PHE A 260 4.69 29.60 -22.54
CA PHE A 260 3.71 30.16 -21.62
C PHE A 260 2.39 30.48 -22.32
N ASP A 261 2.44 31.14 -23.49
CA ASP A 261 1.27 31.52 -24.27
C ASP A 261 0.53 30.28 -24.80
N GLU A 262 1.25 29.27 -25.29
CA GLU A 262 0.68 27.98 -25.73
C GLU A 262 -0.02 27.22 -24.60
N ARG A 263 0.46 27.36 -23.35
CA ARG A 263 -0.08 26.65 -22.17
C ARG A 263 -0.98 27.52 -21.31
N LYS A 264 -1.20 28.79 -21.67
CA LYS A 264 -1.89 29.80 -20.84
C LYS A 264 -3.26 29.32 -20.35
N ASP A 265 -4.03 28.68 -21.23
CA ASP A 265 -5.35 28.16 -20.88
C ASP A 265 -5.30 27.02 -19.86
N ARG A 266 -4.22 26.21 -19.86
CA ARG A 266 -4.00 25.13 -18.89
C ARG A 266 -3.41 25.63 -17.57
N LEU A 267 -2.63 26.70 -17.62
CA LEU A 267 -2.05 27.36 -16.45
C LEU A 267 -3.05 28.27 -15.74
N SER A 268 -4.15 28.60 -16.42
CA SER A 268 -5.22 29.42 -15.88
C SER A 268 -6.20 28.56 -15.08
N THR A 269 -6.63 29.07 -13.93
CA THR A 269 -7.79 28.53 -13.23
C THR A 269 -9.03 29.19 -13.80
N PRO A 270 -9.96 28.44 -14.42
CA PRO A 270 -11.17 29.03 -14.97
C PRO A 270 -12.07 29.55 -13.84
N GLU A 271 -12.80 30.62 -14.14
CA GLU A 271 -13.87 31.11 -13.27
C GLU A 271 -14.92 30.02 -13.05
N LYS A 272 -15.37 29.86 -11.81
CA LYS A 272 -16.46 28.94 -11.46
C LYS A 272 -17.63 29.70 -10.87
N ARG A 273 -18.83 29.23 -11.19
CA ARG A 273 -20.07 29.79 -10.66
C ARG A 273 -20.94 28.67 -10.12
N GLU A 274 -21.59 28.92 -9.00
CA GLU A 274 -22.67 28.09 -8.54
C GLU A 274 -23.89 28.37 -9.43
N VAL A 275 -24.30 27.36 -10.21
CA VAL A 275 -25.35 27.51 -11.22
C VAL A 275 -26.50 26.59 -10.88
N SER A 276 -27.72 27.13 -10.87
CA SER A 276 -28.96 26.35 -10.84
C SER A 276 -29.80 26.65 -12.07
N GLN A 277 -30.47 25.65 -12.63
CA GLN A 277 -31.31 25.79 -13.80
C GLN A 277 -32.65 25.09 -13.65
N ILE A 278 -33.71 25.71 -14.17
CA ILE A 278 -35.04 25.09 -14.31
C ILE A 278 -35.40 25.13 -15.78
N VAL A 279 -35.70 23.97 -16.35
CA VAL A 279 -36.11 23.83 -17.76
C VAL A 279 -37.64 23.84 -17.86
N PHE A 280 -38.15 24.59 -18.84
CA PHE A 280 -39.55 24.82 -19.12
C PHE A 280 -39.91 24.27 -20.52
N PRO A 281 -41.15 23.77 -20.69
CA PRO A 281 -41.68 23.32 -21.99
C PRO A 281 -41.67 24.41 -23.06
N ASP A 282 -41.93 25.67 -22.67
CA ASP A 282 -41.99 26.80 -23.58
C ASP A 282 -41.56 28.12 -22.93
N ALA A 283 -41.38 29.15 -23.78
CA ALA A 283 -40.92 30.46 -23.36
C ALA A 283 -41.97 31.25 -22.55
N GLY A 284 -43.26 30.99 -22.76
CA GLY A 284 -44.35 31.64 -22.02
C GLY A 284 -44.36 31.24 -20.56
N GLU A 285 -44.21 29.94 -20.28
CA GLU A 285 -44.08 29.43 -18.91
C GLU A 285 -42.81 29.94 -18.22
N ALA A 286 -41.68 29.93 -18.91
CA ALA A 286 -40.43 30.46 -18.38
C ALA A 286 -40.54 31.97 -18.06
N GLN A 287 -41.21 32.75 -18.91
CA GLN A 287 -41.42 34.18 -18.70
C GLN A 287 -42.34 34.44 -17.50
N ALA A 288 -43.42 33.66 -17.35
CA ALA A 288 -44.31 33.76 -16.20
C ALA A 288 -43.59 33.44 -14.89
N ALA A 289 -42.77 32.38 -14.87
CA ALA A 289 -41.94 32.04 -13.73
C ALA A 289 -40.92 33.16 -13.40
N ARG A 290 -40.29 33.76 -14.41
CA ARG A 290 -39.37 34.88 -14.22
C ARG A 290 -40.05 36.12 -13.63
N GLY A 291 -41.29 36.39 -14.03
CA GLY A 291 -42.12 37.46 -13.48
C GLY A 291 -42.46 37.25 -12.00
N ARG A 292 -42.77 36.02 -11.60
CA ARG A 292 -42.99 35.65 -10.19
C ARG A 292 -41.73 35.79 -9.34
N ILE A 293 -40.57 35.40 -9.90
CA ILE A 293 -39.28 35.61 -9.24
C ILE A 293 -38.98 37.10 -9.06
N ALA A 294 -39.26 37.93 -10.07
CA ALA A 294 -39.13 39.39 -9.95
C ALA A 294 -40.07 40.00 -8.89
N SER A 295 -41.20 39.33 -8.61
CA SER A 295 -42.19 39.74 -7.60
C SER A 295 -41.94 39.13 -6.21
N GLY A 296 -40.81 38.44 -6.01
CA GLY A 296 -40.36 37.96 -4.68
C GLY A 296 -40.55 36.47 -4.40
N THR A 297 -41.04 35.66 -5.36
CA THR A 297 -41.05 34.19 -5.22
C THR A 297 -39.62 33.65 -5.35
N SER A 298 -39.19 32.72 -4.49
CA SER A 298 -37.82 32.17 -4.61
C SER A 298 -37.69 31.20 -5.78
N PHE A 299 -36.49 31.09 -6.35
CA PHE A 299 -36.19 30.14 -7.43
C PHE A 299 -36.46 28.68 -7.00
N ASP A 300 -36.15 28.37 -5.74
CA ASP A 300 -36.34 27.05 -5.14
C ASP A 300 -37.83 26.71 -4.97
N ASP A 301 -38.68 27.71 -4.68
CA ASP A 301 -40.13 27.52 -4.61
C ASP A 301 -40.72 27.24 -6.00
N ILE A 302 -40.23 27.94 -7.04
CA ILE A 302 -40.59 27.63 -8.43
C ILE A 302 -40.18 26.20 -8.82
N ALA A 303 -39.01 25.73 -8.38
CA ALA A 303 -38.59 24.35 -8.61
C ALA A 303 -39.52 23.34 -7.91
N LYS A 304 -39.84 23.57 -6.64
CA LYS A 304 -40.73 22.70 -5.84
C LYS A 304 -42.16 22.64 -6.40
N GLU A 305 -42.72 23.76 -6.82
CA GLU A 305 -44.05 23.81 -7.46
C GLU A 305 -44.13 22.98 -8.74
N ARG A 306 -42.99 22.85 -9.44
CA ARG A 306 -42.85 21.99 -10.63
C ARG A 306 -42.49 20.54 -10.29
N ASN A 307 -42.55 20.15 -9.01
CA ASN A 307 -42.15 18.85 -8.48
C ASN A 307 -40.70 18.46 -8.83
N LEU A 308 -39.81 19.45 -8.96
CA LEU A 308 -38.38 19.22 -9.19
C LEU A 308 -37.65 19.10 -7.85
N ASN A 309 -36.73 18.14 -7.78
CA ASN A 309 -35.83 18.02 -6.65
C ASN A 309 -34.77 19.13 -6.72
N LEU A 310 -34.50 19.80 -5.59
CA LEU A 310 -33.52 20.90 -5.55
C LEU A 310 -32.09 20.43 -5.90
N ALA A 311 -31.78 19.17 -5.62
CA ALA A 311 -30.50 18.57 -6.00
C ALA A 311 -30.36 18.42 -7.54
N ASP A 312 -31.46 18.21 -8.26
CA ASP A 312 -31.43 17.95 -9.71
C ASP A 312 -31.39 19.25 -10.54
N VAL A 313 -31.80 20.38 -9.94
CA VAL A 313 -31.74 21.71 -10.56
C VAL A 313 -30.44 22.44 -10.25
N ASN A 314 -29.69 22.01 -9.23
CA ASN A 314 -28.41 22.61 -8.87
C ASN A 314 -27.25 21.89 -9.59
N LEU A 315 -26.60 22.60 -10.50
CA LEU A 315 -25.41 22.09 -11.20
C LEU A 315 -24.15 22.17 -10.34
N GLY A 316 -24.23 22.83 -9.17
CA GLY A 316 -23.13 23.06 -8.27
C GLY A 316 -22.18 24.14 -8.77
N LEU A 317 -20.98 24.19 -8.19
CA LEU A 317 -19.92 25.13 -8.53
C LEU A 317 -19.14 24.63 -9.75
N VAL A 318 -19.47 25.17 -10.92
CA VAL A 318 -18.99 24.67 -12.23
C VAL A 318 -18.31 25.76 -13.05
N ALA A 319 -17.32 25.36 -13.86
CA ALA A 319 -16.76 26.21 -14.90
C ALA A 319 -17.70 26.24 -16.11
N LYS A 320 -17.61 27.29 -16.94
CA LYS A 320 -18.49 27.47 -18.11
C LYS A 320 -18.51 26.27 -19.06
N SER A 321 -17.36 25.64 -19.28
CA SER A 321 -17.20 24.47 -20.15
C SER A 321 -17.88 23.20 -19.62
N ALA A 322 -18.23 23.13 -18.32
CA ALA A 322 -18.94 22.00 -17.73
C ALA A 322 -20.47 22.10 -17.90
N ILE A 323 -20.97 23.24 -18.39
CA ILE A 323 -22.38 23.41 -18.72
C ILE A 323 -22.59 22.88 -20.16
N LEU A 324 -23.37 21.80 -20.29
CA LEU A 324 -23.60 21.10 -21.56
C LEU A 324 -24.25 21.97 -22.65
N ASP A 325 -24.99 22.99 -22.23
CA ASP A 325 -25.71 23.91 -23.08
C ASP A 325 -24.98 25.26 -23.19
N PRO A 326 -24.45 25.63 -24.36
CA PRO A 326 -23.69 26.86 -24.52
C PRO A 326 -24.49 28.13 -24.20
N ALA A 327 -25.77 28.18 -24.55
CA ALA A 327 -26.61 29.37 -24.34
C ALA A 327 -26.90 29.57 -22.84
N VAL A 328 -27.15 28.47 -22.13
CA VAL A 328 -27.29 28.46 -20.67
C VAL A 328 -25.97 28.87 -20.01
N GLY A 329 -24.84 28.36 -20.49
CA GLY A 329 -23.52 28.72 -20.00
C GLY A 329 -23.18 30.19 -20.21
N ASP A 330 -23.51 30.76 -21.37
CA ASP A 330 -23.34 32.18 -21.66
C ASP A 330 -24.18 33.05 -20.71
N ALA A 331 -25.45 32.68 -20.50
CA ALA A 331 -26.33 33.39 -19.58
C ALA A 331 -25.85 33.30 -18.13
N ALA A 332 -25.44 32.12 -17.67
CA ALA A 332 -24.91 31.91 -16.32
C ALA A 332 -23.67 32.77 -16.05
N PHE A 333 -22.77 32.90 -17.03
CA PHE A 333 -21.51 33.64 -16.87
C PHE A 333 -21.63 35.15 -17.13
N ALA A 334 -22.78 35.62 -17.65
CA ALA A 334 -23.10 37.03 -17.79
C ALA A 334 -23.82 37.63 -16.56
N LEU A 335 -24.41 36.79 -15.70
CA LEU A 335 -25.22 37.23 -14.56
C LEU A 335 -24.40 37.65 -13.32
N PRO A 336 -24.85 38.63 -12.53
CA PRO A 336 -24.33 38.86 -11.19
C PRO A 336 -24.65 37.72 -10.21
N SER A 337 -23.90 37.65 -9.11
CA SER A 337 -24.21 36.74 -7.99
C SER A 337 -25.56 37.10 -7.38
N GLY A 338 -26.43 36.10 -7.20
CA GLY A 338 -27.77 36.22 -6.67
C GLY A 338 -28.87 36.39 -7.72
N ASP A 339 -28.52 36.67 -8.98
CA ASP A 339 -29.50 37.00 -10.02
C ASP A 339 -30.03 35.79 -10.81
N VAL A 340 -31.17 36.01 -11.48
CA VAL A 340 -31.84 35.04 -12.36
C VAL A 340 -31.96 35.59 -13.78
N SER A 341 -31.63 34.76 -14.77
CA SER A 341 -31.64 35.08 -16.20
C SER A 341 -33.04 35.44 -16.72
N GLN A 342 -33.11 36.03 -17.91
CA GLN A 342 -34.30 35.91 -18.75
C GLN A 342 -34.43 34.47 -19.28
N PRO A 343 -35.60 34.05 -19.82
CA PRO A 343 -35.72 32.76 -20.48
C PRO A 343 -34.65 32.56 -21.56
N VAL A 344 -33.85 31.52 -21.41
CA VAL A 344 -32.75 31.17 -22.32
C VAL A 344 -33.18 29.99 -23.17
N GLN A 345 -33.19 30.14 -24.49
CA GLN A 345 -33.45 29.02 -25.37
C GLN A 345 -32.23 28.08 -25.40
N GLY A 346 -32.34 26.95 -24.70
CA GLY A 346 -31.35 25.89 -24.72
C GLY A 346 -31.71 24.74 -25.66
N ARG A 347 -30.78 23.79 -25.80
CA ARG A 347 -30.86 22.50 -26.48
C ARG A 347 -31.86 21.54 -25.83
N PHE A 348 -32.11 21.68 -24.53
CA PHE A 348 -32.99 20.79 -23.76
C PHE A 348 -34.36 21.42 -23.44
N GLY A 349 -34.63 22.63 -23.94
CA GLY A 349 -35.82 23.42 -23.63
C GLY A 349 -35.47 24.85 -23.26
N VAL A 350 -36.47 25.61 -22.81
CA VAL A 350 -36.25 27.00 -22.37
C VAL A 350 -35.87 26.99 -20.89
N ALA A 351 -34.73 27.57 -20.51
CA ALA A 351 -34.24 27.54 -19.14
C ALA A 351 -34.30 28.91 -18.45
N LEU A 352 -34.59 28.91 -17.16
CA LEU A 352 -34.18 30.00 -16.26
C LEU A 352 -32.96 29.55 -15.46
N VAL A 353 -31.97 30.44 -15.37
CA VAL A 353 -30.69 30.17 -14.74
C VAL A 353 -30.50 31.12 -13.58
N LYS A 354 -30.14 30.60 -12.41
CA LYS A 354 -29.77 31.37 -11.22
C LYS A 354 -28.28 31.20 -10.94
N VAL A 355 -27.60 32.29 -10.59
CA VAL A 355 -26.20 32.27 -10.17
C VAL A 355 -26.11 32.53 -8.66
N GLY A 356 -25.43 31.65 -7.95
CA GLY A 356 -25.09 31.80 -6.54
C GLY A 356 -23.70 32.42 -6.36
N LYS A 357 -22.81 31.70 -5.67
CA LYS A 357 -21.40 32.12 -5.48
C LYS A 357 -20.63 32.21 -6.80
N ILE A 358 -19.80 33.24 -6.96
CA ILE A 358 -18.83 33.37 -8.06
C ILE A 358 -17.41 33.25 -7.48
N GLU A 359 -16.62 32.33 -8.02
CA GLU A 359 -15.18 32.20 -7.75
C GLU A 359 -14.40 32.69 -8.99
N PRO A 360 -13.70 33.83 -8.90
CA PRO A 360 -13.00 34.41 -10.03
C PRO A 360 -11.90 33.47 -10.53
N GLY A 361 -11.75 33.41 -11.85
CA GLY A 361 -10.61 32.72 -12.46
C GLY A 361 -9.30 33.45 -12.17
N VAL A 362 -8.20 32.70 -12.17
CA VAL A 362 -6.85 33.25 -12.04
C VAL A 362 -6.09 32.94 -13.31
N THR A 363 -5.74 33.97 -14.07
CA THR A 363 -4.80 33.88 -15.20
C THR A 363 -3.44 34.37 -14.72
N PRO A 364 -2.45 33.49 -14.54
CA PRO A 364 -1.11 33.93 -14.16
C PRO A 364 -0.51 34.83 -15.25
N SER A 365 0.37 35.76 -14.88
CA SER A 365 1.14 36.55 -15.85
C SER A 365 2.43 35.82 -16.20
N TYR A 366 3.02 36.12 -17.36
CA TYR A 366 4.33 35.55 -17.73
C TYR A 366 5.37 35.86 -16.65
N GLU A 367 5.41 37.09 -16.15
CA GLU A 367 6.37 37.52 -15.11
C GLU A 367 6.26 36.67 -13.85
N SER A 368 5.05 36.25 -13.47
CA SER A 368 4.83 35.41 -12.29
C SER A 368 5.31 33.96 -12.45
N LEU A 369 5.38 33.45 -13.70
CA LEU A 369 5.73 32.06 -14.00
C LEU A 369 7.00 31.90 -14.86
N ALA A 370 7.66 32.98 -15.26
CA ALA A 370 8.76 32.97 -16.22
C ALA A 370 9.87 32.01 -15.80
N GLN A 371 10.27 32.05 -14.52
CA GLN A 371 11.30 31.16 -13.99
C GLN A 371 10.86 29.70 -14.02
N GLN A 372 9.62 29.41 -13.62
CA GLN A 372 9.09 28.05 -13.65
C GLN A 372 9.07 27.51 -15.08
N VAL A 373 8.55 28.29 -16.04
CA VAL A 373 8.48 27.88 -17.45
C VAL A 373 9.89 27.65 -18.02
N LYS A 374 10.85 28.52 -17.70
CA LYS A 374 12.26 28.32 -18.09
C LYS A 374 12.85 27.05 -17.50
N ASN A 375 12.58 26.76 -16.22
CA ASN A 375 13.02 25.51 -15.57
C ASN A 375 12.44 24.27 -16.25
N GLU A 376 11.15 24.30 -16.61
CA GLU A 376 10.49 23.20 -17.33
C GLU A 376 11.12 22.98 -18.71
N ILE A 377 11.33 24.05 -19.49
CA ILE A 377 11.96 23.96 -20.81
C ILE A 377 13.40 23.45 -20.70
N ALA A 378 14.17 23.96 -19.73
CA ALA A 378 15.54 23.53 -19.50
C ALA A 378 15.60 22.05 -19.11
N SER A 379 14.69 21.60 -18.24
CA SER A 379 14.56 20.20 -17.85
C SER A 379 14.17 19.32 -19.05
N GLU A 380 13.25 19.76 -19.89
CA GLU A 380 12.85 19.03 -21.09
C GLU A 380 14.01 18.88 -22.08
N ARG A 381 14.74 19.97 -22.34
CA ARG A 381 15.95 19.98 -23.17
C ARG A 381 17.07 19.13 -22.57
N ALA A 382 17.16 19.05 -21.25
CA ALA A 382 18.17 18.28 -20.53
C ALA A 382 17.95 16.76 -20.60
N ARG A 383 16.75 16.25 -20.93
CA ARG A 383 16.46 14.80 -20.96
C ARG A 383 17.40 14.02 -21.88
N SER A 384 17.65 14.51 -23.09
CA SER A 384 18.59 13.87 -24.02
C SER A 384 20.02 13.90 -23.46
N LYS A 385 20.39 14.97 -22.75
CA LYS A 385 21.71 15.09 -22.12
C LYS A 385 21.86 14.17 -20.92
N VAL A 386 20.79 13.96 -20.14
CA VAL A 386 20.75 12.98 -19.04
C VAL A 386 20.99 11.57 -19.57
N ALA A 387 20.35 11.19 -20.68
CA ALA A 387 20.61 9.89 -21.32
C ALA A 387 22.06 9.73 -21.78
N GLU A 388 22.62 10.75 -22.44
CA GLU A 388 24.03 10.75 -22.86
C GLU A 388 24.99 10.64 -21.66
N LEU A 389 24.73 11.38 -20.58
CA LEU A 389 25.55 11.36 -19.37
C LEU A 389 25.41 10.05 -18.60
N ARG A 390 24.23 9.42 -18.60
CA ARG A 390 24.03 8.08 -18.07
C ARG A 390 24.92 7.09 -18.79
N ASP A 391 24.86 7.04 -20.12
CA ASP A 391 25.63 6.06 -20.90
C ASP A 391 27.15 6.24 -20.67
N LYS A 392 27.62 7.50 -20.60
CA LYS A 392 29.03 7.79 -20.25
C LYS A 392 29.38 7.43 -18.81
N MET A 393 28.46 7.61 -17.86
CA MET A 393 28.66 7.23 -16.47
C MET A 393 28.81 5.71 -16.35
N GLU A 394 27.95 4.96 -17.05
CA GLU A 394 28.04 3.49 -17.14
C GLU A 394 29.35 3.04 -17.82
N ASP A 395 29.79 3.71 -18.88
CA ASP A 395 31.07 3.40 -19.54
C ASP A 395 32.27 3.59 -18.58
N GLU A 396 32.29 4.69 -17.83
CA GLU A 396 33.34 4.97 -16.85
C GLU A 396 33.31 3.96 -15.68
N ARG A 397 32.12 3.63 -15.17
CA ARG A 397 31.93 2.63 -14.11
C ARG A 397 32.29 1.22 -14.57
N GLY A 398 31.89 0.83 -15.77
CA GLY A 398 32.27 -0.44 -16.40
C GLY A 398 33.77 -0.55 -16.64
N GLY A 399 34.48 0.58 -16.77
CA GLY A 399 35.94 0.68 -16.78
C GLY A 399 36.62 0.58 -15.40
N GLY A 400 35.85 0.47 -14.33
CA GLY A 400 36.32 0.34 -12.94
C GLY A 400 36.50 1.67 -12.19
N ALA A 401 36.03 2.80 -12.73
CA ALA A 401 36.07 4.07 -12.01
C ALA A 401 35.03 4.10 -10.87
N SER A 402 35.40 4.69 -9.73
CA SER A 402 34.45 5.02 -8.67
C SER A 402 33.47 6.12 -9.09
N VAL A 403 32.37 6.29 -8.36
CA VAL A 403 31.40 7.38 -8.59
C VAL A 403 32.08 8.75 -8.61
N ILE A 404 33.01 8.97 -7.68
CA ILE A 404 33.71 10.25 -7.56
C ILE A 404 34.56 10.51 -8.80
N GLU A 405 35.33 9.51 -9.24
CA GLU A 405 36.22 9.63 -10.40
C GLU A 405 35.43 9.81 -11.70
N ALA A 406 34.39 9.00 -11.91
CA ALA A 406 33.51 9.08 -13.07
C ALA A 406 32.80 10.45 -13.13
N ALA A 407 32.24 10.91 -11.99
CA ALA A 407 31.61 12.22 -11.91
C ALA A 407 32.60 13.34 -12.27
N GLN A 408 33.83 13.31 -11.76
CA GLN A 408 34.84 14.32 -12.07
C GLN A 408 35.22 14.35 -13.56
N LYS A 409 35.41 13.18 -14.20
CA LYS A 409 35.69 13.07 -15.65
C LYS A 409 34.54 13.65 -16.48
N LEU A 410 33.30 13.42 -16.05
CA LEU A 410 32.10 13.95 -16.70
C LEU A 410 31.76 15.38 -16.30
N LYS A 411 32.59 16.03 -15.46
CA LYS A 411 32.40 17.38 -14.93
C LYS A 411 31.10 17.55 -14.13
N LEU A 412 30.69 16.50 -13.44
CA LEU A 412 29.60 16.45 -12.48
C LEU A 412 30.14 16.66 -11.07
N THR A 413 29.26 17.02 -10.13
CA THR A 413 29.65 17.26 -8.73
C THR A 413 29.19 16.09 -7.85
N PRO A 414 30.10 15.19 -7.44
CA PRO A 414 29.75 14.13 -6.49
C PRO A 414 29.58 14.71 -5.08
N VAL A 415 28.67 14.13 -4.31
CA VAL A 415 28.46 14.41 -2.90
C VAL A 415 29.04 13.27 -2.08
N THR A 416 29.85 13.58 -1.07
CA THR A 416 30.40 12.61 -0.11
C THR A 416 29.85 12.89 1.28
N ILE A 417 29.45 11.83 1.98
CA ILE A 417 29.03 11.87 3.38
C ILE A 417 29.95 10.93 4.17
N ASP A 418 30.71 11.50 5.10
CA ASP A 418 31.75 10.76 5.81
C ASP A 418 31.22 9.66 6.74
N ALA A 419 30.07 9.90 7.37
CA ALA A 419 29.41 8.93 8.24
C ALA A 419 27.91 9.23 8.30
N ILE A 420 27.10 8.25 7.91
CA ILE A 420 25.64 8.32 8.02
C ILE A 420 25.09 7.01 8.55
N ASP A 421 24.17 7.10 9.51
CA ASP A 421 23.46 5.94 10.02
C ASP A 421 22.29 5.56 9.11
N ARG A 422 21.66 4.40 9.40
CA ARG A 422 20.55 3.88 8.59
C ARG A 422 19.32 4.79 8.58
N SER A 423 19.19 5.70 9.55
CA SER A 423 18.10 6.68 9.64
C SER A 423 18.41 7.99 8.90
N GLY A 424 19.56 8.08 8.23
CA GLY A 424 19.99 9.28 7.51
C GLY A 424 20.59 10.35 8.42
N ARG A 425 21.03 10.00 9.63
CA ARG A 425 21.62 10.94 10.59
C ARG A 425 23.14 10.81 10.65
N LEU A 426 23.78 11.95 10.87
CA LEU A 426 25.21 12.09 11.10
C LEU A 426 25.56 11.69 12.55
N PRO A 427 26.85 11.48 12.89
CA PRO A 427 27.26 11.11 14.26
C PRO A 427 26.84 12.07 15.37
N ASN A 428 26.55 13.33 15.03
CA ASN A 428 26.04 14.35 15.94
C ASN A 428 24.50 14.32 16.11
N GLY A 429 23.82 13.36 15.49
CA GLY A 429 22.36 13.18 15.54
C GLY A 429 21.55 14.05 14.58
N GLN A 430 22.18 14.97 13.84
CA GLN A 430 21.51 15.79 12.83
C GLN A 430 21.22 14.98 11.57
N VAL A 431 20.11 15.28 10.90
CA VAL A 431 19.78 14.69 9.60
C VAL A 431 20.71 15.25 8.53
N ALA A 432 21.24 14.40 7.65
CA ALA A 432 22.07 14.82 6.53
C ALA A 432 21.26 15.70 5.55
N THR A 433 21.68 16.95 5.37
CA THR A 433 20.95 17.94 4.53
C THR A 433 21.39 17.94 3.07
N ASN A 434 22.48 17.27 2.74
CA ASN A 434 23.05 17.17 1.40
C ASN A 434 22.47 16.03 0.56
N ILE A 435 21.49 15.28 1.09
CA ILE A 435 20.73 14.27 0.35
C ILE A 435 19.44 14.92 -0.17
N PRO A 436 19.18 14.91 -1.49
CA PRO A 436 17.92 15.36 -2.06
C PRO A 436 16.70 14.71 -1.39
N ARG A 437 15.64 15.49 -1.17
CA ARG A 437 14.40 14.97 -0.58
C ARG A 437 13.81 13.88 -1.47
N GLY A 438 13.43 12.76 -0.87
CA GLY A 438 12.85 11.61 -1.58
C GLY A 438 13.87 10.67 -2.22
N LEU A 439 15.17 11.00 -2.19
CA LEU A 439 16.22 10.09 -2.65
C LEU A 439 16.55 9.05 -1.57
N ASP A 440 16.35 7.77 -1.89
CA ASP A 440 16.59 6.64 -0.98
C ASP A 440 18.05 6.13 -1.02
N VAL A 441 19.04 7.01 -1.14
CA VAL A 441 20.46 6.57 -1.26
C VAL A 441 20.98 5.91 0.01
N VAL A 442 20.46 6.30 1.18
CA VAL A 442 20.89 5.73 2.47
C VAL A 442 20.50 4.26 2.58
N SER A 443 19.23 3.91 2.35
CA SER A 443 18.80 2.53 2.46
C SER A 443 19.50 1.63 1.45
N GLN A 444 19.69 2.11 0.21
CA GLN A 444 20.43 1.40 -0.83
C GLN A 444 21.89 1.19 -0.44
N ALA A 445 22.56 2.22 0.09
CA ALA A 445 23.91 2.09 0.60
C ALA A 445 24.02 1.10 1.77
N PHE A 446 23.01 1.01 2.63
CA PHE A 446 22.97 0.04 3.74
C PHE A 446 22.67 -1.41 3.31
N ASN A 447 22.25 -1.63 2.07
CA ASN A 447 22.04 -2.96 1.49
C ASN A 447 23.17 -3.38 0.53
N SER A 448 24.22 -2.56 0.42
CA SER A 448 25.41 -2.80 -0.40
C SER A 448 26.63 -3.07 0.48
N ASP A 449 27.83 -3.18 -0.09
CA ASP A 449 29.10 -3.27 0.63
C ASP A 449 30.19 -2.46 -0.08
N VAL A 450 31.34 -2.29 0.58
CA VAL A 450 32.48 -1.58 -0.01
C VAL A 450 32.98 -2.31 -1.25
N GLY A 451 33.11 -1.58 -2.37
CA GLY A 451 33.59 -2.13 -3.64
C GLY A 451 32.55 -2.90 -4.44
N VAL A 452 31.29 -2.95 -4.01
CA VAL A 452 30.18 -3.47 -4.81
C VAL A 452 29.79 -2.44 -5.87
N ASP A 453 29.69 -2.88 -7.12
CA ASP A 453 29.13 -2.08 -8.19
C ASP A 453 27.59 -2.09 -8.07
N ASN A 454 27.01 -0.92 -7.83
CA ASN A 454 25.59 -0.78 -7.53
C ASN A 454 24.81 -0.27 -8.74
N ASP A 455 23.64 -0.85 -8.96
CA ASP A 455 22.68 -0.33 -9.94
C ASP A 455 22.27 1.12 -9.57
N PRO A 456 22.11 2.01 -10.57
CA PRO A 456 21.69 3.37 -10.31
C PRO A 456 20.25 3.45 -9.82
N ILE A 457 20.00 4.36 -8.88
CA ILE A 457 18.67 4.66 -8.36
C ILE A 457 17.95 5.59 -9.34
N GLN A 458 16.76 5.21 -9.79
CA GLN A 458 15.92 6.12 -10.56
C GLN A 458 15.37 7.24 -9.66
N PHE A 459 15.59 8.49 -10.04
CA PHE A 459 15.20 9.65 -9.24
C PHE A 459 14.91 10.85 -10.14
N ASN A 460 13.76 11.51 -9.95
CA ASN A 460 13.35 12.73 -10.67
C ASN A 460 13.60 12.70 -12.19
N ASN A 461 13.16 11.63 -12.88
CA ASN A 461 13.37 11.41 -14.32
C ASN A 461 14.85 11.37 -14.76
N GLY A 462 15.74 11.06 -13.82
CA GLY A 462 17.15 10.81 -14.02
C GLY A 462 17.62 9.65 -13.14
N TYR A 463 18.90 9.65 -12.82
CA TYR A 463 19.57 8.53 -12.16
C TYR A 463 20.56 9.02 -11.11
N VAL A 464 20.74 8.23 -10.05
CA VAL A 464 21.75 8.46 -9.02
C VAL A 464 22.63 7.24 -8.88
N TRP A 465 23.93 7.41 -9.09
CA TRP A 465 24.93 6.38 -8.78
C TRP A 465 25.50 6.64 -7.41
N TYR A 466 25.81 5.58 -6.67
CA TYR A 466 26.40 5.67 -5.35
C TYR A 466 27.41 4.56 -5.10
N ASP A 467 28.36 4.85 -4.21
CA ASP A 467 29.33 3.89 -3.69
C ASP A 467 29.31 3.92 -2.16
N VAL A 468 29.51 2.75 -1.57
CA VAL A 468 29.89 2.62 -0.16
C VAL A 468 31.41 2.66 -0.09
N LEU A 469 31.95 3.74 0.47
CA LEU A 469 33.40 3.94 0.60
C LEU A 469 33.97 3.38 1.90
N GLY A 470 33.09 3.10 2.88
CA GLY A 470 33.51 2.54 4.16
C GLY A 470 32.33 2.18 5.06
N ILE A 471 32.53 1.18 5.92
CA ILE A 471 31.56 0.75 6.92
C ILE A 471 32.23 0.84 8.29
N THR A 472 31.63 1.62 9.18
CA THR A 472 32.01 1.70 10.59
C THR A 472 31.02 0.84 11.37
N PRO A 473 31.44 -0.33 11.90
CA PRO A 473 30.51 -1.25 12.55
C PRO A 473 29.92 -0.64 13.83
N SER A 474 28.73 -1.13 14.22
CA SER A 474 28.16 -0.77 15.52
C SER A 474 29.11 -1.18 16.64
N ARG A 475 29.32 -0.27 17.58
CA ARG A 475 30.14 -0.53 18.77
C ARG A 475 29.48 0.03 20.02
N GLU A 476 29.93 -0.48 21.16
CA GLU A 476 29.61 0.11 22.44
C GLU A 476 30.34 1.46 22.56
N ARG A 477 29.61 2.47 23.02
CA ARG A 477 30.19 3.78 23.38
C ARG A 477 30.51 3.75 24.87
N SER A 478 31.53 4.49 25.30
CA SER A 478 31.72 4.67 26.74
C SER A 478 30.69 5.67 27.29
N LEU A 479 30.46 5.67 28.61
CA LEU A 479 29.63 6.69 29.25
C LEU A 479 30.14 8.10 28.95
N ASP A 480 31.46 8.30 28.90
CA ASP A 480 32.04 9.62 28.61
C ASP A 480 31.69 10.13 27.21
N GLU A 481 31.54 9.23 26.22
CA GLU A 481 31.17 9.60 24.85
C GLU A 481 29.70 10.01 24.71
N VAL A 482 28.82 9.51 25.58
CA VAL A 482 27.36 9.72 25.51
C VAL A 482 26.77 10.36 26.76
N ARG A 483 27.61 10.90 27.66
CA ARG A 483 27.21 11.34 29.00
C ARG A 483 25.98 12.25 28.98
N ASP A 484 25.98 13.26 28.13
CA ASP A 484 24.88 14.22 28.01
C ASP A 484 23.58 13.56 27.50
N GLN A 485 23.69 12.58 26.60
CA GLN A 485 22.54 11.83 26.07
C GLN A 485 21.95 10.91 27.14
N VAL A 486 22.83 10.25 27.92
CA VAL A 486 22.45 9.40 29.05
C VAL A 486 21.77 10.25 30.12
N GLU A 487 22.33 11.41 30.46
CA GLU A 487 21.77 12.32 31.46
C GLU A 487 20.41 12.87 31.02
N ALA A 488 20.27 13.28 29.75
CA ALA A 488 19.01 13.73 29.20
C ALA A 488 17.93 12.63 29.27
N LYS A 489 18.25 11.41 28.85
CA LYS A 489 17.31 10.29 28.88
C LYS A 489 16.96 9.87 30.32
N TRP A 490 17.94 9.81 31.21
CA TRP A 490 17.72 9.54 32.63
C TRP A 490 16.76 10.57 33.22
N ARG A 491 16.97 11.87 32.91
CA ARG A 491 16.10 12.95 33.39
C ARG A 491 14.68 12.82 32.87
N GLU A 492 14.49 12.46 31.59
CA GLU A 492 13.18 12.16 31.03
C GLU A 492 12.48 11.01 31.77
N ASP A 493 13.22 9.95 32.06
CA ASP A 493 12.68 8.79 32.77
C ASP A 493 12.32 9.12 34.21
N GLN A 494 13.11 9.95 34.90
CA GLN A 494 12.78 10.48 36.22
C GLN A 494 11.52 11.35 36.19
N ILE A 495 11.37 12.22 35.20
CA ILE A 495 10.15 13.01 35.00
C ILE A 495 8.96 12.06 34.82
N SER A 496 9.08 11.08 33.93
CA SER A 496 8.02 10.11 33.66
C SER A 496 7.60 9.33 34.92
N ALA A 497 8.59 8.84 35.68
CA ALA A 497 8.36 8.12 36.92
C ALA A 497 7.65 8.98 37.98
N LYS A 498 8.08 10.23 38.17
CA LYS A 498 7.43 11.16 39.12
C LYS A 498 6.00 11.54 38.68
N LEU A 499 5.78 11.78 37.39
CA LEU A 499 4.44 12.06 36.87
C LEU A 499 3.51 10.86 37.02
N ARG A 500 3.98 9.65 36.75
CA ARG A 500 3.23 8.42 36.99
C ARG A 500 2.87 8.24 38.45
N ALA A 501 3.81 8.47 39.37
CA ALA A 501 3.56 8.37 40.80
C ALA A 501 2.48 9.38 41.24
N LYS A 502 2.60 10.64 40.81
CA LYS A 502 1.62 11.68 41.08
C LYS A 502 0.24 11.37 40.50
N ALA A 503 0.19 10.89 39.26
CA ALA A 503 -1.06 10.46 38.63
C ALA A 503 -1.70 9.28 39.37
N THR A 504 -0.90 8.35 39.87
CA THR A 504 -1.37 7.23 40.70
C THR A 504 -1.97 7.73 42.02
N GLU A 505 -1.32 8.68 42.68
CA GLU A 505 -1.84 9.32 43.89
C GLU A 505 -3.18 10.03 43.63
N ILE A 506 -3.29 10.78 42.53
CA ILE A 506 -4.53 11.45 42.13
C ILE A 506 -5.64 10.41 41.92
N VAL A 507 -5.40 9.34 41.16
CA VAL A 507 -6.39 8.27 40.95
C VAL A 507 -6.84 7.64 42.28
N GLN A 508 -5.92 7.37 43.21
CA GLN A 508 -6.27 6.85 44.53
C GLN A 508 -7.17 7.80 45.34
N LYS A 509 -6.97 9.11 45.23
CA LYS A 509 -7.85 10.11 45.87
C LYS A 509 -9.23 10.15 45.21
N LEU A 510 -9.31 10.01 43.88
CA LEU A 510 -10.58 9.96 43.15
C LEU A 510 -11.38 8.71 43.51
N ASP A 511 -10.71 7.55 43.63
CA ASP A 511 -11.31 6.31 44.14
C ASP A 511 -11.83 6.49 45.58
N GLY A 512 -11.16 7.34 46.38
CA GLY A 512 -11.59 7.77 47.71
C GLY A 512 -12.70 8.83 47.75
N GLY A 513 -13.22 9.27 46.59
CA GLY A 513 -14.31 10.23 46.47
C GLY A 513 -13.92 11.69 46.27
N ALA A 514 -12.62 11.99 46.08
CA ALA A 514 -12.19 13.33 45.69
C ALA A 514 -12.70 13.70 44.28
N LYS A 515 -12.80 15.00 43.97
CA LYS A 515 -13.19 15.46 42.63
C LYS A 515 -11.95 15.77 41.79
N LEU A 516 -11.98 15.38 40.51
CA LEU A 516 -10.89 15.65 39.57
C LEU A 516 -10.61 17.16 39.42
N ALA A 517 -11.63 18.01 39.53
CA ALA A 517 -11.47 19.46 39.52
C ALA A 517 -10.61 19.99 40.69
N ASP A 518 -10.73 19.41 41.88
CA ASP A 518 -10.00 19.83 43.07
C ASP A 518 -8.52 19.41 42.96
N GLU A 519 -8.26 18.22 42.42
CA GLU A 519 -6.90 17.74 42.13
C GLU A 519 -6.25 18.53 40.98
N ALA A 520 -7.03 18.92 39.97
CA ALA A 520 -6.57 19.81 38.90
C ALA A 520 -6.08 21.15 39.45
N ALA A 521 -6.89 21.79 40.30
CA ALA A 521 -6.56 23.04 40.97
C ALA A 521 -5.32 22.89 41.86
N SER A 522 -5.24 21.81 42.65
CA SER A 522 -4.10 21.52 43.52
C SER A 522 -2.81 21.27 42.74
N ALA A 523 -2.88 20.67 41.55
CA ALA A 523 -1.73 20.44 40.68
C ALA A 523 -1.41 21.63 39.76
N GLY A 524 -2.22 22.70 39.76
CA GLY A 524 -2.06 23.88 38.91
C GLY A 524 -2.26 23.56 37.42
N VAL A 525 -3.10 22.59 37.10
CA VAL A 525 -3.40 22.17 35.72
C VAL A 525 -4.87 22.41 35.38
N LYS A 526 -5.17 22.55 34.10
CA LYS A 526 -6.54 22.79 33.62
C LYS A 526 -7.31 21.47 33.55
N LEU A 527 -8.55 21.49 34.03
CA LEU A 527 -9.53 20.45 33.74
C LEU A 527 -10.08 20.62 32.32
N GLU A 528 -10.00 19.56 31.53
CA GLU A 528 -10.51 19.51 30.16
C GLU A 528 -11.55 18.41 30.01
N THR A 529 -12.40 18.53 29.00
CA THR A 529 -13.46 17.55 28.71
C THR A 529 -13.41 17.16 27.25
N ALA A 530 -13.47 15.86 26.98
CA ALA A 530 -13.66 15.30 25.66
C ALA A 530 -14.94 14.47 25.67
N ALA A 531 -15.88 14.76 24.76
CA ALA A 531 -17.22 14.19 24.80
C ALA A 531 -17.56 13.38 23.55
N ASN A 532 -18.37 12.34 23.74
CA ASN A 532 -19.00 11.52 22.69
C ASN A 532 -18.05 10.98 21.61
N PHE A 533 -16.81 10.66 21.98
CA PHE A 533 -15.85 10.08 21.06
C PHE A 533 -15.95 8.55 21.05
N ASN A 534 -15.76 7.93 19.89
CA ASN A 534 -15.73 6.48 19.74
C ASN A 534 -14.28 5.93 19.86
N ARG A 535 -14.13 4.60 19.77
CA ARG A 535 -12.83 3.91 19.92
C ARG A 535 -11.80 4.30 18.85
N GLU A 536 -12.26 4.73 17.69
CA GLU A 536 -11.42 5.09 16.53
C GLU A 536 -11.25 6.60 16.37
N ALA A 537 -11.72 7.38 17.34
CA ALA A 537 -11.65 8.84 17.26
C ALA A 537 -10.20 9.32 17.19
N SER A 538 -9.96 10.35 16.39
CA SER A 538 -8.71 11.09 16.36
C SER A 538 -8.98 12.51 16.82
N LEU A 539 -8.60 12.82 18.06
CA LEU A 539 -8.84 14.11 18.69
C LEU A 539 -7.51 14.85 18.87
N PRO A 540 -7.36 16.10 18.37
CA PRO A 540 -6.09 16.84 18.49
C PRO A 540 -5.59 17.01 19.94
N ALA A 541 -6.51 17.12 20.90
CA ALA A 541 -6.20 17.37 22.32
C ALA A 541 -6.10 16.09 23.16
N VAL A 542 -6.53 14.92 22.64
CA VAL A 542 -6.57 13.67 23.41
C VAL A 542 -5.71 12.62 22.73
N PRO A 543 -4.56 12.23 23.31
CA PRO A 543 -3.71 11.20 22.75
C PRO A 543 -4.45 9.87 22.58
N ALA A 544 -4.12 9.11 21.52
CA ALA A 544 -4.74 7.81 21.23
C ALA A 544 -4.65 6.81 22.40
N GLY A 545 -3.56 6.86 23.18
CA GLY A 545 -3.41 6.06 24.39
C GLY A 545 -4.46 6.36 25.47
N VAL A 546 -4.89 7.63 25.58
CA VAL A 546 -5.95 8.06 26.52
C VAL A 546 -7.31 7.57 26.04
N ILE A 547 -7.59 7.66 24.74
CA ILE A 547 -8.83 7.11 24.15
C ILE A 547 -8.91 5.60 24.44
N ALA A 548 -7.86 4.84 24.14
CA ALA A 548 -7.80 3.40 24.41
C ALA A 548 -7.96 3.07 25.90
N ALA A 549 -7.34 3.85 26.80
CA ALA A 549 -7.49 3.68 28.24
C ALA A 549 -8.93 3.99 28.71
N ALA A 550 -9.53 5.09 28.24
CA ALA A 550 -10.90 5.47 28.57
C ALA A 550 -11.92 4.38 28.22
N PHE A 551 -11.69 3.65 27.12
CA PHE A 551 -12.53 2.55 26.67
C PHE A 551 -12.32 1.21 27.41
N ARG A 552 -11.30 1.12 28.27
CA ARG A 552 -11.06 -0.01 29.20
C ARG A 552 -11.55 0.28 30.62
N THR A 553 -11.75 1.54 30.98
CA THR A 553 -12.29 1.97 32.28
C THR A 553 -13.82 1.80 32.30
N ALA A 554 -14.48 1.63 33.45
CA ALA A 554 -15.95 1.60 33.51
C ALA A 554 -16.55 3.02 33.50
N LYS A 555 -17.87 3.16 33.32
CA LYS A 555 -18.55 4.44 33.57
C LYS A 555 -18.33 4.86 35.02
N ASP A 556 -18.10 6.15 35.24
CA ASP A 556 -17.80 6.77 36.53
C ASP A 556 -16.48 6.33 37.16
N GLY A 557 -15.69 5.51 36.44
CA GLY A 557 -14.37 5.07 36.85
C GLY A 557 -13.27 6.06 36.45
N ASP A 558 -12.22 6.08 37.26
CA ASP A 558 -11.04 6.89 37.05
C ASP A 558 -9.89 6.05 36.42
N GLY A 559 -8.97 6.71 35.74
CA GLY A 559 -7.87 6.05 35.06
C GLY A 559 -6.72 6.98 34.80
N GLN A 560 -5.58 6.38 34.42
CA GLN A 560 -4.39 7.12 34.06
C GLN A 560 -3.62 6.42 32.95
N THR A 561 -2.90 7.20 32.13
CA THR A 561 -1.98 6.67 31.13
C THR A 561 -0.94 7.71 30.75
N SER A 562 0.20 7.26 30.25
CA SER A 562 1.18 8.14 29.62
C SER A 562 0.61 8.73 28.32
N ALA A 563 0.91 10.00 28.06
CA ALA A 563 0.77 10.60 26.74
C ALA A 563 2.04 10.32 25.91
N ALA A 564 1.96 10.48 24.59
CA ALA A 564 3.04 10.10 23.67
C ALA A 564 4.40 10.69 24.11
N GLY A 565 5.43 9.84 24.20
CA GLY A 565 6.79 10.26 24.55
C GLY A 565 7.13 10.26 26.05
N GLY A 566 6.24 9.83 26.95
CA GLY A 566 6.59 9.58 28.37
C GLY A 566 6.73 10.83 29.25
N SER A 567 6.88 12.00 28.65
CA SER A 567 7.08 13.30 29.31
C SER A 567 5.79 13.96 29.84
N GLN A 568 4.64 13.33 29.57
CA GLN A 568 3.33 13.75 30.01
C GLN A 568 2.53 12.54 30.50
N TRP A 569 1.69 12.78 31.50
CA TRP A 569 0.80 11.78 32.06
C TRP A 569 -0.61 12.34 32.17
N VAL A 570 -1.61 11.57 31.77
CA VAL A 570 -3.00 11.98 31.79
C VAL A 570 -3.73 11.19 32.86
N VAL A 571 -4.49 11.90 33.69
CA VAL A 571 -5.47 11.33 34.61
C VAL A 571 -6.85 11.72 34.10
N PHE A 572 -7.78 10.78 34.05
CA PHE A 572 -9.11 11.00 33.52
C PHE A 572 -10.17 10.27 34.33
N ARG A 573 -11.41 10.76 34.21
CA ARG A 573 -12.63 10.11 34.69
C ARG A 573 -13.57 9.89 33.52
N VAL A 574 -14.13 8.69 33.39
CA VAL A 574 -15.18 8.42 32.41
C VAL A 574 -16.51 8.97 32.92
N THR A 575 -16.96 10.10 32.37
CA THR A 575 -18.18 10.79 32.81
C THR A 575 -19.43 10.25 32.13
N ASN A 576 -19.29 9.70 30.92
CA ASN A 576 -20.42 9.10 30.22
C ASN A 576 -20.00 7.94 29.33
N VAL A 577 -20.89 6.96 29.21
CA VAL A 577 -20.80 5.85 28.25
C VAL A 577 -22.16 5.72 27.58
N THR A 578 -22.21 5.97 26.28
CA THR A 578 -23.42 5.90 25.47
C THR A 578 -23.23 4.86 24.39
N VAL A 579 -24.19 3.95 24.24
CA VAL A 579 -24.22 3.02 23.10
C VAL A 579 -25.42 3.42 22.25
N PRO A 580 -25.20 4.08 21.10
CA PRO A 580 -26.28 4.41 20.18
C PRO A 580 -27.04 3.15 19.75
N PRO A 581 -28.36 3.23 19.59
CA PRO A 581 -29.14 2.10 19.06
C PRO A 581 -28.67 1.75 17.65
N VAL A 582 -28.69 0.46 17.33
CA VAL A 582 -28.28 -0.03 16.01
C VAL A 582 -29.39 0.23 15.00
N ASP A 583 -29.11 1.08 14.01
CA ASP A 583 -29.94 1.20 12.82
C ASP A 583 -29.46 0.20 11.77
N PHE A 584 -30.13 -0.95 11.68
CA PHE A 584 -29.86 -1.99 10.68
C PHE A 584 -30.12 -1.54 9.23
N THR A 585 -30.81 -0.42 9.04
CA THR A 585 -31.09 0.14 7.70
C THR A 585 -30.01 1.11 7.23
N SER A 586 -29.13 1.55 8.13
CA SER A 586 -28.00 2.42 7.82
C SER A 586 -27.01 1.76 6.86
N ASP A 587 -26.34 2.57 6.04
CA ASP A 587 -25.34 2.07 5.09
C ASP A 587 -24.16 1.42 5.80
N ALA A 588 -23.75 1.94 6.97
CA ALA A 588 -22.72 1.35 7.81
C ALA A 588 -23.09 -0.08 8.28
N ALA A 589 -24.32 -0.28 8.77
CA ALA A 589 -24.79 -1.60 9.19
C ALA A 589 -24.90 -2.59 8.01
N LYS A 590 -25.32 -2.12 6.83
CA LYS A 590 -25.34 -2.93 5.60
C LYS A 590 -23.93 -3.33 5.18
N GLN A 591 -22.98 -2.40 5.20
CA GLN A 591 -21.58 -2.65 4.87
C GLN A 591 -20.95 -3.66 5.84
N LEU A 592 -21.19 -3.52 7.15
CA LEU A 592 -20.73 -4.47 8.16
C LEU A 592 -21.35 -5.85 7.95
N THR A 593 -22.66 -5.92 7.71
CA THR A 593 -23.36 -7.19 7.45
C THR A 593 -22.79 -7.89 6.24
N GLU A 594 -22.55 -7.16 5.15
CA GLU A 594 -21.97 -7.71 3.93
C GLU A 594 -20.51 -8.13 4.12
N ALA A 595 -19.72 -7.38 4.90
CA ALA A 595 -18.36 -7.78 5.27
C ALA A 595 -18.35 -9.07 6.11
N LEU A 596 -19.24 -9.18 7.10
CA LEU A 596 -19.40 -10.39 7.92
C LEU A 596 -19.90 -11.57 7.09
N ARG A 597 -20.84 -11.35 6.16
CA ARG A 597 -21.34 -12.38 5.24
C ARG A 597 -20.19 -12.97 4.43
N ARG A 598 -19.35 -12.12 3.85
CA ARG A 598 -18.14 -12.55 3.14
C ARG A 598 -17.17 -13.30 4.03
N SER A 599 -16.85 -12.76 5.22
CA SER A 599 -15.94 -13.40 6.16
C SER A 599 -16.41 -14.80 6.58
N LEU A 600 -17.70 -14.94 6.92
CA LEU A 600 -18.29 -16.23 7.30
C LEU A 600 -18.36 -17.20 6.11
N SER A 601 -18.59 -16.68 4.91
CA SER A 601 -18.57 -17.47 3.67
C SER A 601 -17.18 -18.03 3.37
N ASP A 602 -16.16 -17.17 3.46
CA ASP A 602 -14.76 -17.55 3.24
C ASP A 602 -14.30 -18.56 4.29
N GLU A 603 -14.68 -18.37 5.55
CA GLU A 603 -14.41 -19.32 6.63
C GLU A 603 -15.09 -20.68 6.36
N GLN A 604 -16.36 -20.70 5.95
CA GLN A 604 -17.08 -21.94 5.65
C GLN A 604 -16.45 -22.70 4.48
N VAL A 605 -16.01 -22.00 3.44
CA VAL A 605 -15.29 -22.59 2.30
C VAL A 605 -13.93 -23.13 2.75
N ALA A 606 -13.19 -22.40 3.58
CA ALA A 606 -11.91 -22.85 4.12
C ALA A 606 -12.05 -24.11 5.00
N GLN A 607 -13.09 -24.17 5.83
CA GLN A 607 -13.42 -25.36 6.62
C GLN A 607 -13.77 -26.55 5.72
N TYR A 608 -14.53 -26.31 4.64
CA TYR A 608 -14.87 -27.35 3.66
C TYR A 608 -13.63 -27.87 2.93
N VAL A 609 -12.73 -26.98 2.49
CA VAL A 609 -11.45 -27.36 1.87
C VAL A 609 -10.61 -28.19 2.85
N THR A 610 -10.44 -27.73 4.09
CA THR A 610 -9.71 -28.48 5.13
C THR A 610 -10.29 -29.89 5.31
N LYS A 611 -11.62 -30.01 5.31
CA LYS A 611 -12.31 -31.30 5.37
C LYS A 611 -12.01 -32.17 4.15
N ILE A 612 -12.11 -31.62 2.93
CA ILE A 612 -11.78 -32.36 1.71
C ILE A 612 -10.35 -32.86 1.78
N GLU A 613 -9.38 -31.99 2.07
CA GLU A 613 -7.96 -32.33 2.16
C GLU A 613 -7.71 -33.47 3.16
N SER A 614 -8.42 -33.46 4.29
CA SER A 614 -8.39 -34.56 5.26
C SER A 614 -9.02 -35.85 4.72
N ASP A 615 -10.14 -35.76 4.02
CA ASP A 615 -10.90 -36.91 3.51
C ASP A 615 -10.21 -37.59 2.31
N ILE A 616 -9.60 -36.82 1.40
CA ILE A 616 -8.93 -37.33 0.19
C ILE A 616 -7.43 -37.57 0.39
N GLY A 617 -6.84 -36.96 1.42
CA GLY A 617 -5.43 -37.04 1.74
C GLY A 617 -4.55 -36.10 0.91
N VAL A 618 -3.62 -35.41 1.59
CA VAL A 618 -2.62 -34.53 0.97
C VAL A 618 -1.22 -34.96 1.39
N THR A 619 -0.33 -35.13 0.42
CA THR A 619 1.10 -35.39 0.66
C THR A 619 1.94 -34.36 -0.08
N ILE A 620 2.96 -33.81 0.57
CA ILE A 620 3.84 -32.78 0.02
C ILE A 620 5.28 -33.27 0.11
N ASN A 621 6.01 -33.18 -1.00
CA ASN A 621 7.45 -33.38 -1.03
C ASN A 621 8.15 -32.11 -0.55
N GLN A 622 8.46 -32.07 0.75
CA GLN A 622 9.10 -30.91 1.39
C GLN A 622 10.46 -30.54 0.76
N ALA A 623 11.21 -31.52 0.26
CA ALA A 623 12.47 -31.26 -0.42
C ALA A 623 12.26 -30.54 -1.77
N ALA A 624 11.25 -30.96 -2.54
CA ALA A 624 10.87 -30.27 -3.77
C ALA A 624 10.35 -28.85 -3.49
N PHE A 625 9.61 -28.66 -2.39
CA PHE A 625 9.15 -27.33 -1.96
C PHE A 625 10.30 -26.41 -1.56
N ALA A 626 11.25 -26.89 -0.77
CA ALA A 626 12.44 -26.12 -0.41
C ALA A 626 13.26 -25.75 -1.66
N GLN A 627 13.41 -26.67 -2.61
CA GLN A 627 14.13 -26.41 -3.85
C GLN A 627 13.44 -25.35 -4.74
N VAL A 628 12.12 -25.41 -4.89
CA VAL A 628 11.37 -24.45 -5.73
C VAL A 628 11.31 -23.05 -5.09
N THR A 629 11.29 -22.97 -3.76
CA THR A 629 11.16 -21.71 -3.01
C THR A 629 12.50 -21.06 -2.67
N GLY A 630 13.62 -21.71 -3.02
CA GLY A 630 14.97 -21.21 -2.70
C GLY A 630 15.34 -21.37 -1.22
N ALA A 631 14.73 -22.34 -0.53
CA ALA A 631 15.00 -22.64 0.87
C ALA A 631 16.10 -23.67 1.12
N ASN A 632 16.79 -24.10 0.08
CA ASN A 632 18.00 -24.91 0.24
C ASN A 632 19.16 -24.00 0.66
N ASN A 633 19.66 -24.21 1.88
CA ASN A 633 20.99 -23.75 2.28
C ASN A 633 22.07 -24.49 1.49
#